data_AF-B8FB23-F1
#
_entry.id   AF-B8FB23-F1
#
_cell.length_a   1.000
_cell.length_b   1.000
_cell.length_c   1.000
_cell.angle_alpha   90.00
_cell.angle_beta   90.00
_cell.angle_gamma   90.00
#
_symmetry.space_group_name_H-M   'P 1'
#
loop_
_entity.id
_entity.type
_entity.pdbx_description
1 polymer ?
#
loop_
_entity_poly.entity_id
_entity_poly.type
_entity_poly.pdbx_seq_one_letter_code
_entity_poly.pdbx_strand_id
1 'polypeptide(L)'
;MPPEKLYEKARMDVFKKDYRRITVRTTDGSTLMGEVNIGIKERVSDLFTKGDSQFIVLTNCENRGCSGKVLFINKSHIVWAEPED
;
A
#
# COMPACT_ATOMS: atom_id res chain seq x y z
N MET A 1 -22.53 -11.69 -27.65
CA MET A 1 -21.55 -10.62 -27.36
C MET A 1 -20.21 -11.08 -27.92
N PRO A 2 -19.48 -10.26 -28.70
CA PRO A 2 -18.23 -10.70 -29.32
C PRO A 2 -17.14 -10.94 -28.25
N PRO A 3 -16.24 -11.92 -28.44
CA PRO A 3 -15.17 -12.24 -27.47
C PRO A 3 -14.30 -11.04 -27.13
N GLU A 4 -14.07 -10.14 -28.08
CA GLU A 4 -13.30 -8.90 -27.93
C GLU A 4 -13.81 -8.02 -26.78
N LYS A 5 -15.14 -7.89 -26.65
CA LYS A 5 -15.77 -7.12 -25.57
C LYS A 5 -15.66 -7.79 -24.19
N LEU A 6 -15.42 -9.10 -24.16
CA LEU A 6 -15.15 -9.86 -22.93
C LEU A 6 -13.71 -9.62 -22.47
N TYR A 7 -12.76 -9.58 -23.40
CA TYR A 7 -11.35 -9.27 -23.10
C TYR A 7 -11.15 -7.82 -22.67
N GLU A 8 -11.88 -6.88 -23.25
CA GLU A 8 -11.83 -5.46 -22.88
C GLU A 8 -12.36 -5.22 -21.46
N LYS A 9 -13.43 -5.94 -21.08
CA LYS A 9 -14.00 -5.91 -19.73
C LYS A 9 -13.08 -6.56 -18.69
N ALA A 10 -12.37 -7.64 -19.05
CA ALA A 10 -11.37 -8.30 -18.17
C ALA A 10 -10.07 -7.49 -18.02
N ARG A 11 -9.68 -6.67 -19.01
CA ARG A 11 -8.55 -5.73 -18.89
C ARG A 11 -8.89 -4.49 -18.04
N MET A 12 -10.19 -4.24 -17.84
CA MET A 12 -10.75 -3.24 -16.93
C MET A 12 -11.13 -3.80 -15.56
N ASP A 13 -10.57 -4.93 -15.13
CA ASP A 13 -10.27 -5.11 -13.69
C ASP A 13 -9.13 -4.13 -13.37
N VAL A 14 -9.52 -2.86 -13.35
CA VAL A 14 -8.71 -1.66 -13.39
C VAL A 14 -7.68 -1.75 -12.27
N PHE A 15 -6.40 -1.58 -12.62
CA PHE A 15 -5.37 -1.19 -11.65
C PHE A 15 -5.77 0.18 -11.08
N LYS A 16 -6.73 0.21 -10.17
CA LYS A 16 -7.13 1.40 -9.46
C LYS A 16 -5.93 1.80 -8.63
N LYS A 17 -5.46 3.02 -8.83
CA LYS A 17 -4.43 3.63 -7.99
C LYS A 17 -5.17 4.52 -7.02
N ASP A 18 -5.25 4.09 -5.78
CA ASP A 18 -5.85 4.84 -4.68
C ASP A 18 -4.77 4.89 -3.61
N TYR A 19 -4.00 5.98 -3.64
CA TYR A 19 -2.88 6.17 -2.73
C TYR A 19 -3.38 6.85 -1.46
N ARG A 20 -3.06 6.25 -0.32
CA ARG A 20 -3.33 6.80 1.00
C ARG A 20 -2.04 7.04 1.73
N ARG A 21 -1.91 8.24 2.30
CA ARG A 21 -0.76 8.59 3.12
C ARG A 21 -0.91 7.94 4.49
N ILE A 22 0.17 7.33 4.97
CA ILE A 22 0.20 6.61 6.24
C ILE A 22 1.49 6.90 7.00
N THR A 23 1.40 6.79 8.32
CA THR A 23 2.55 6.71 9.22
C THR A 23 2.66 5.28 9.76
N VAL A 24 3.88 4.74 9.79
CA VAL A 24 4.18 3.39 10.27
C VAL A 24 5.27 3.44 11.32
N ARG A 25 5.06 2.78 12.46
CA ARG A 25 6.08 2.56 13.49
C ARG A 25 6.58 1.14 13.44
N THR A 26 7.89 0.98 13.36
CA THR A 26 8.55 -0.33 13.29
C THR A 26 9.13 -0.76 14.64
N THR A 27 9.40 -2.06 14.79
CA THR A 27 9.91 -2.68 16.03
C THR A 27 11.30 -2.18 16.43
N ASP A 28 12.07 -1.64 15.49
CA ASP A 28 13.37 -1.00 15.73
C ASP A 28 13.25 0.44 16.29
N GLY A 29 12.03 0.95 16.45
CA GLY A 29 11.75 2.29 16.93
C GLY A 29 11.68 3.36 15.84
N SER A 30 11.93 3.03 14.57
CA SER A 30 11.83 3.97 13.45
C SER A 30 10.37 4.33 13.14
N THR A 31 10.13 5.58 12.75
CA THR A 31 8.84 6.04 12.20
C THR A 31 9.04 6.38 10.72
N LEU A 32 8.21 5.79 9.87
CA LEU A 32 8.24 5.94 8.41
C LEU A 32 6.95 6.61 7.95
N MET A 33 7.07 7.59 7.07
CA MET A 33 5.93 8.27 6.43
C MET A 33 6.01 8.04 4.92
N GLY A 34 4.86 7.82 4.30
CA GLY A 34 4.76 7.63 2.85
C GLY A 34 3.35 7.24 2.42
N GLU A 35 3.24 6.70 1.22
CA GLU A 35 1.96 6.35 0.60
C GLU A 35 1.84 4.85 0.36
N VAL A 36 0.64 4.30 0.53
CA VAL A 36 0.30 2.93 0.12
C VAL A 36 -0.82 2.93 -0.89
N ASN A 37 -0.75 2.04 -1.88
CA ASN A 37 -1.85 1.84 -2.81
C ASN A 37 -2.85 0.83 -2.23
N ILE A 38 -4.05 1.29 -1.88
CA ILE A 38 -5.14 0.41 -1.41
C ILE A 38 -5.89 -0.26 -2.57
N GLY A 39 -5.72 0.24 -3.79
CA GLY A 39 -6.33 -0.32 -5.00
C GLY A 39 -7.84 -0.28 -4.96
N ILE A 40 -8.46 -1.46 -5.09
CA ILE A 40 -9.92 -1.64 -4.94
C ILE A 40 -10.36 -1.84 -3.48
N LYS A 41 -9.43 -1.90 -2.52
CA LYS A 41 -9.78 -2.04 -1.10
C LYS A 41 -10.39 -0.73 -0.60
N GLU A 42 -11.40 -0.83 0.26
CA GLU A 42 -12.04 0.34 0.85
C GLU A 42 -11.24 0.92 2.04
N ARG A 43 -10.45 0.09 2.74
CA ARG A 43 -9.80 0.47 4.00
C ARG A 43 -8.30 0.19 3.98
N VAL A 44 -7.53 1.12 4.52
CA VAL A 44 -6.07 0.97 4.72
C VAL A 44 -5.74 -0.24 5.59
N SER A 45 -6.51 -0.48 6.65
CA SER A 45 -6.30 -1.61 7.58
C SER A 45 -6.31 -2.98 6.90
N ASP A 46 -7.07 -3.12 5.80
CA ASP A 46 -7.14 -4.38 5.05
C ASP A 46 -5.81 -4.74 4.39
N LEU A 47 -4.96 -3.75 4.08
CA LEU A 47 -3.62 -4.00 3.56
C LEU A 47 -2.74 -4.76 4.57
N PHE A 48 -2.96 -4.51 5.86
CA PHE A 48 -2.17 -5.08 6.96
C PHE A 48 -2.75 -6.40 7.45
N THR A 49 -4.08 -6.49 7.51
CA THR A 49 -4.79 -7.59 8.18
C THR A 49 -5.31 -8.66 7.24
N LYS A 50 -5.48 -8.37 5.95
CA LYS A 50 -6.02 -9.30 4.96
C LYS A 50 -4.96 -9.69 3.93
N GLY A 51 -5.07 -10.91 3.42
CA GLY A 51 -4.20 -11.47 2.39
C GLY A 51 -2.84 -11.96 2.91
N ASP A 52 -2.17 -12.76 2.08
CA ASP A 52 -1.00 -13.55 2.49
C ASP A 52 0.33 -12.82 2.30
N SER A 53 0.32 -11.63 1.69
CA SER A 53 1.54 -10.84 1.52
C SER A 53 2.11 -10.44 2.87
N GLN A 54 3.34 -10.88 3.13
CA GLN A 54 4.08 -10.50 4.34
C GLN A 54 4.63 -9.08 4.29
N PHE A 55 4.63 -8.44 3.12
CA PHE A 55 5.18 -7.10 2.92
C PHE A 55 4.09 -6.11 2.51
N ILE A 56 4.25 -4.87 2.97
CA ILE A 56 3.59 -3.69 2.39
C ILE A 56 4.60 -2.92 1.55
N VAL A 57 4.11 -2.22 0.52
CA VAL A 57 4.92 -1.34 -0.32
C VAL A 57 4.58 0.09 0.05
N LEU A 58 5.54 0.79 0.65
CA LEU A 58 5.45 2.21 0.95
C LEU A 58 6.18 2.99 -0.14
N THR A 59 5.48 3.88 -0.83
CA THR A 59 6.03 4.75 -1.89
C THR A 59 6.16 6.18 -1.39
N ASN A 60 6.93 7.00 -2.11
CA ASN A 60 7.14 8.41 -1.78
C ASN A 60 7.60 8.60 -0.31
N CYS A 61 8.48 7.71 0.17
CA CYS A 61 8.85 7.69 1.58
C CYS A 61 9.68 8.92 1.94
N GLU A 62 9.38 9.52 3.08
CA GLU A 62 10.16 10.58 3.71
C GLU A 62 10.81 10.02 4.98
N ASN A 63 12.14 9.88 4.99
CA ASN A 63 12.88 9.53 6.20
C ASN A 63 14.31 10.10 6.18
N ARG A 64 14.72 10.76 7.27
CA ARG A 64 16.11 11.18 7.57
C ARG A 64 16.89 11.66 6.35
N GLY A 65 16.33 12.63 5.61
CA GLY A 65 17.02 13.29 4.49
C GLY A 65 16.98 12.56 3.14
N CYS A 66 16.25 11.46 3.03
CA CYS A 66 15.96 10.80 1.75
C CYS A 66 14.46 10.91 1.44
N SER A 67 14.12 11.54 0.31
CA SER A 67 12.76 11.60 -0.25
C SER A 67 12.63 10.73 -1.50
N GLY A 68 11.42 10.27 -1.80
CA GLY A 68 11.11 9.58 -3.06
C GLY A 68 11.54 8.10 -3.13
N LYS A 69 11.90 7.48 -2.01
CA LYS A 69 12.24 6.05 -1.97
C LYS A 69 11.00 5.16 -1.90
N VAL A 70 11.15 3.93 -2.39
CA VAL A 70 10.18 2.84 -2.23
C VAL A 70 10.73 1.86 -1.19
N LEU A 71 9.92 1.52 -0.19
CA LEU A 71 10.27 0.57 0.86
C LEU A 71 9.32 -0.62 0.85
N PHE A 72 9.88 -1.82 0.98
CA PHE A 72 9.14 -3.05 1.26
C PHE A 72 9.26 -3.35 2.75
N ILE A 73 8.18 -3.18 3.50
CA ILE A 73 8.19 -3.32 4.96
C ILE A 73 7.50 -4.62 5.33
N ASN A 74 8.20 -5.50 6.06
CA ASN A 74 7.62 -6.74 6.56
C ASN A 74 6.61 -6.42 7.69
N LYS A 75 5.38 -6.91 7.56
CA LYS A 75 4.28 -6.68 8.50
C LYS A 75 4.60 -7.16 9.92
N SER A 76 5.41 -8.21 10.07
CA SER A 76 5.82 -8.72 11.39
C SER A 76 6.71 -7.74 12.18
N HIS A 77 7.29 -6.75 11.50
CA HIS A 77 8.12 -5.70 12.09
C HIS A 77 7.38 -4.38 12.27
N ILE A 78 6.06 -4.36 12.08
CA ILE A 78 5.21 -3.18 12.29
C ILE A 78 4.56 -3.29 13.66
N VAL A 79 4.70 -2.23 14.47
CA VAL A 79 4.05 -2.11 15.78
C VAL A 79 2.66 -1.51 15.61
N TRP A 80 2.56 -0.43 14.85
CA TRP A 80 1.29 0.22 14.51
C TRP A 80 1.42 0.97 13.18
N ALA A 81 0.28 1.22 12.55
CA ALA A 81 0.15 2.05 11.35
C ALA A 81 -1.13 2.87 11.45
N GLU A 82 -1.09 4.12 11.00
CA GLU A 82 -2.23 5.02 10.96
C GLU A 82 -2.33 5.74 9.61
N PRO A 83 -3.54 5.93 9.06
CA PRO A 83 -3.75 6.86 7.94
C PRO A 83 -3.62 8.31 8.42
N GLU A 84 -3.16 9.21 7.54
CA GLU A 84 -3.09 10.66 7.82
C GLU A 84 -4.42 11.41 7.56
N ASP A 85 -5.43 10.72 7.00
CA ASP A 85 -6.81 11.23 6.78
C ASP A 85 -7.77 10.82 7.91
#